data_AF-A0A7J6RRT3-F1
#
_entry.id   AF-A0A7J6RRT3-F1
#
_cell.length_a   1.000
_cell.length_b   1.000
_cell.length_c   1.000
_cell.angle_alpha   90.00
_cell.angle_beta   90.00
_cell.angle_gamma   90.00
#
_symmetry.space_group_name_H-M   'P 1'
#
loop_
_entity.id
_entity.type
_entity.pdbx_description
1 polymer ?
#
loop_
_entity_poly.entity_id
_entity_poly.type
_entity_poly.pdbx_seq_one_letter_code
_entity_poly.pdbx_strand_id
1 'polypeptide(L)'
;MGDARYFSSSKRGEIHELKEELNSPNKDKKKEAIKKVIAAMTVGKDVSALFPDVVNCMQTSSIEVKKLVYLYVINYAKSQPELAILAVNTFRKDTMDPNPLIRALAVRTMGSIKLEQMTEVTAKHRQVRKTAAICIAKFFEISPDMVEDQGFVA
;
A
#
# COMPACT_ATOMS: atom_id res chain seq x y z
N MET A 1 -22.10 37.91 4.20
CA MET A 1 -21.60 36.88 3.26
C MET A 1 -20.08 36.95 3.25
N GLY A 2 -19.37 36.14 4.05
CA GLY A 2 -17.92 36.28 4.10
C GLY A 2 -17.13 35.36 5.04
N ASP A 3 -17.39 34.05 5.10
CA ASP A 3 -16.60 33.15 5.97
C ASP A 3 -16.20 31.79 5.36
N ALA A 4 -16.51 31.52 4.09
CA ALA A 4 -16.19 30.21 3.49
C ALA A 4 -14.76 30.10 2.92
N ARG A 5 -14.00 31.20 2.84
CA ARG A 5 -12.72 31.24 2.08
C ARG A 5 -11.46 30.95 2.91
N TYR A 6 -11.49 31.08 4.24
CA TYR A 6 -10.30 30.87 5.08
C TYR A 6 -9.99 29.40 5.40
N PHE A 7 -10.98 28.50 5.37
CA PHE A 7 -10.77 27.07 5.63
C PHE A 7 -10.27 26.26 4.42
N SER A 8 -10.28 26.79 3.19
CA SER A 8 -9.81 26.05 2.01
C SER A 8 -8.31 26.21 1.75
N SER A 9 -7.71 27.33 2.18
CA SER A 9 -6.30 27.63 1.90
C SER A 9 -5.33 26.75 2.70
N SER A 10 -5.69 26.45 3.97
CA SER A 10 -4.86 25.59 4.84
C SER A 10 -4.79 24.13 4.36
N LYS A 11 -5.86 23.61 3.74
CA LYS A 11 -5.92 22.24 3.21
C LYS A 11 -5.00 22.02 2.00
N ARG A 12 -4.83 23.06 1.16
CA ARG A 12 -3.94 22.99 -0.01
C ARG A 12 -2.46 23.00 0.39
N GLY A 13 -2.10 23.77 1.42
CA GLY A 13 -0.75 23.77 1.99
C GLY A 13 -0.37 22.42 2.59
N GLU A 14 -1.27 21.83 3.40
CA GLU A 14 -1.02 20.54 4.06
C GLU A 14 -0.77 19.39 3.05
N ILE A 15 -1.54 19.31 1.96
CA ILE A 15 -1.29 18.31 0.90
C ILE A 15 0.02 18.58 0.17
N HIS A 16 0.37 19.85 -0.07
CA HIS A 16 1.62 20.21 -0.73
C HIS A 16 2.84 19.85 0.12
N GLU A 17 2.81 20.17 1.42
CA GLU A 17 3.85 19.79 2.38
C GLU A 17 4.02 18.27 2.46
N LEU A 18 2.92 17.51 2.57
CA LEU A 18 2.97 16.06 2.57
C LEU A 18 3.59 15.51 1.28
N LYS A 19 3.29 16.11 0.14
CA LYS A 19 3.89 15.73 -1.14
C LYS A 19 5.42 15.94 -1.13
N GLU A 20 5.90 17.06 -0.60
CA GLU A 20 7.33 17.32 -0.47
C GLU A 20 8.00 16.33 0.50
N GLU A 21 7.36 16.05 1.63
CA GLU A 21 7.87 15.08 2.61
C GLU A 21 7.94 13.65 2.03
N LEU A 22 6.95 13.23 1.25
CA LEU A 22 6.93 11.92 0.57
C LEU A 22 8.04 11.77 -0.48
N ASN A 23 8.44 12.87 -1.12
CA ASN A 23 9.51 12.90 -2.09
C ASN A 23 10.90 13.14 -1.48
N SER A 24 10.97 13.43 -0.18
CA SER A 24 12.23 13.69 0.54
C SER A 24 13.19 12.49 0.45
N PRO A 25 14.50 12.68 0.24
CA PRO A 25 15.47 11.57 0.27
C PRO A 25 15.60 10.91 1.66
N ASN A 26 15.12 11.58 2.72
CA ASN A 26 15.18 11.08 4.08
C ASN A 26 14.07 10.04 4.33
N LYS A 27 14.47 8.80 4.63
CA LYS A 27 13.58 7.67 4.89
C LYS A 27 12.66 7.88 6.09
N ASP A 28 13.16 8.51 7.16
CA ASP A 28 12.36 8.79 8.36
C ASP A 28 11.29 9.84 8.08
N LYS A 29 11.64 10.88 7.30
CA LYS A 29 10.65 11.88 6.84
C LYS A 29 9.56 11.24 5.99
N LYS A 30 9.91 10.35 5.04
CA LYS A 30 8.91 9.62 4.24
C LYS A 30 8.00 8.76 5.11
N LYS A 31 8.56 8.06 6.09
CA LYS A 31 7.80 7.22 7.02
C LYS A 31 6.77 8.05 7.79
N GLU A 32 7.19 9.17 8.34
CA GLU A 32 6.28 10.08 9.07
C GLU A 32 5.23 10.69 8.14
N ALA A 33 5.60 11.09 6.92
CA ALA A 33 4.66 11.58 5.91
C ALA A 33 3.57 10.55 5.59
N ILE A 34 3.93 9.29 5.40
CA ILE A 34 2.97 8.21 5.12
C ILE A 34 2.01 8.02 6.29
N LYS A 35 2.50 8.04 7.53
CA LYS A 35 1.61 7.98 8.71
C LYS A 35 0.61 9.13 8.73
N LYS A 36 1.06 10.36 8.45
CA LYS A 36 0.18 11.54 8.35
C LYS A 36 -0.87 11.37 7.25
N VAL A 37 -0.49 10.82 6.09
CA VAL A 37 -1.42 10.51 4.99
C VAL A 37 -2.48 9.49 5.42
N ILE A 38 -2.10 8.42 6.12
CA ILE A 38 -3.05 7.42 6.64
C ILE A 38 -3.98 8.04 7.68
N ALA A 39 -3.46 8.88 8.59
CA ALA A 39 -4.28 9.59 9.56
C ALA A 39 -5.30 10.51 8.87
N ALA A 40 -4.86 11.28 7.86
CA ALA A 40 -5.73 12.13 7.03
C ALA A 40 -6.81 11.33 6.30
N MET A 41 -6.45 10.18 5.71
CA MET A 41 -7.40 9.26 5.07
C MET A 41 -8.42 8.71 6.07
N THR A 42 -7.99 8.37 7.29
CA THR A 42 -8.86 7.81 8.35
C THR A 42 -9.89 8.82 8.85
N VAL A 43 -9.55 10.11 8.88
CA VAL A 43 -10.50 11.19 9.21
C VAL A 43 -11.36 11.65 8.00
N GLY A 44 -11.26 10.96 6.86
CA GLY A 44 -12.05 11.22 5.66
C GLY A 44 -11.58 12.41 4.82
N LYS A 45 -10.35 12.91 5.01
CA LYS A 45 -9.77 13.90 4.09
C LYS A 45 -9.44 13.23 2.76
N ASP A 46 -9.78 13.89 1.67
CA ASP A 46 -9.36 13.42 0.35
C ASP A 46 -7.86 13.72 0.13
N VAL A 47 -7.07 12.66 0.16
CA VAL A 47 -5.63 12.67 -0.11
C VAL A 47 -5.27 11.98 -1.43
N SER A 48 -6.26 11.72 -2.30
CA SER A 48 -6.08 11.05 -3.60
C SER A 48 -5.00 11.70 -4.48
N ALA A 49 -4.81 13.01 -4.37
CA ALA A 49 -3.76 13.76 -5.06
C ALA A 49 -2.33 13.28 -4.75
N LEU A 50 -2.12 12.62 -3.62
CA LEU A 50 -0.83 12.06 -3.19
C LEU A 50 -0.60 10.63 -3.69
N PHE A 51 -1.57 10.03 -4.40
CA PHE A 51 -1.49 8.63 -4.82
C PHE A 51 -0.21 8.28 -5.59
N PRO A 52 0.25 9.06 -6.60
CA PRO A 52 1.50 8.76 -7.31
C PRO A 52 2.72 8.79 -6.39
N ASP A 53 2.77 9.76 -5.47
CA ASP A 53 3.86 9.93 -4.51
C ASP A 53 3.89 8.78 -3.47
N VAL A 54 2.72 8.34 -3.02
CA VAL A 54 2.56 7.21 -2.10
C VAL A 54 2.93 5.88 -2.78
N VAL A 55 2.54 5.67 -4.04
CA VAL A 55 2.94 4.47 -4.81
C VAL A 55 4.44 4.44 -5.07
N ASN A 56 5.09 5.59 -5.28
CA ASN A 56 6.56 5.65 -5.35
C ASN A 56 7.22 5.20 -4.05
N CYS A 57 6.60 5.48 -2.90
CA CYS A 57 7.09 5.00 -1.61
C CYS A 57 6.93 3.48 -1.41
N MET A 58 6.12 2.80 -2.24
CA MET A 58 5.94 1.34 -2.19
C MET A 58 7.22 0.56 -2.50
N GLN A 59 8.18 1.19 -3.18
CA GLN A 59 9.49 0.60 -3.52
C GLN A 59 10.46 0.56 -2.34
N THR A 60 10.05 1.02 -1.15
CA THR A 60 10.85 0.92 0.08
C THR A 60 11.05 -0.54 0.52
N SER A 61 12.18 -0.81 1.16
CA SER A 61 12.48 -2.09 1.79
C SER A 61 11.89 -2.22 3.21
N SER A 62 11.39 -1.13 3.79
CA SER A 62 10.75 -1.15 5.11
C SER A 62 9.37 -1.79 5.04
N ILE A 63 9.20 -2.93 5.71
CA ILE A 63 7.93 -3.67 5.77
C ILE A 63 6.82 -2.83 6.41
N GLU A 64 7.14 -2.09 7.48
CA GLU A 64 6.19 -1.22 8.17
C GLU A 64 5.59 -0.17 7.24
N VAL A 65 6.45 0.51 6.48
CA VAL A 65 6.01 1.52 5.50
C VAL A 65 5.22 0.87 4.37
N LYS A 66 5.66 -0.29 3.88
CA LYS A 66 4.99 -1.02 2.81
C LYS A 66 3.56 -1.44 3.22
N LYS A 67 3.35 -1.87 4.48
CA LYS A 67 2.01 -2.16 5.03
C LYS A 67 1.09 -0.94 4.98
N LEU A 68 1.59 0.24 5.37
CA LEU A 68 0.81 1.49 5.33
C LEU A 68 0.45 1.88 3.90
N VAL A 69 1.43 1.81 2.97
CA VAL A 69 1.19 2.09 1.55
C VAL A 69 0.16 1.12 0.95
N TYR A 70 0.23 -0.16 1.31
CA TYR A 70 -0.73 -1.16 0.84
C TYR A 70 -2.14 -0.89 1.37
N LEU A 71 -2.27 -0.52 2.66
CA LEU A 71 -3.55 -0.11 3.25
C LEU A 71 -4.17 1.06 2.48
N TYR A 72 -3.35 2.07 2.16
CA TYR A 72 -3.77 3.22 1.36
C TYR A 72 -4.30 2.79 -0.02
N VAL A 73 -3.54 1.97 -0.74
CA VAL A 73 -3.92 1.51 -2.08
C VAL A 73 -5.20 0.67 -2.05
N ILE A 74 -5.37 -0.22 -1.07
CA ILE A 74 -6.60 -1.02 -0.91
C ILE A 74 -7.82 -0.12 -0.68
N ASN A 75 -7.67 0.89 0.18
CA ASN A 75 -8.76 1.80 0.51
C ASN A 75 -9.22 2.58 -0.74
N TYR A 76 -8.26 3.11 -1.50
CA TYR A 76 -8.55 3.86 -2.72
C TYR A 76 -8.94 2.97 -3.91
N ALA A 77 -8.51 1.71 -3.97
CA ALA A 77 -8.89 0.80 -5.06
C ALA A 77 -10.40 0.51 -5.11
N LYS A 78 -11.11 0.62 -3.97
CA LYS A 78 -12.58 0.46 -3.91
C LYS A 78 -13.32 1.64 -4.55
N SER A 79 -12.84 2.86 -4.29
CA SER A 79 -13.49 4.09 -4.73
C SER A 79 -12.98 4.60 -6.09
N GLN A 80 -11.72 4.30 -6.41
CA GLN A 80 -10.99 4.78 -7.60
C GLN A 80 -10.11 3.64 -8.18
N PRO A 81 -10.74 2.64 -8.84
CA PRO A 81 -10.04 1.48 -9.39
C PRO A 81 -8.96 1.83 -10.41
N GLU A 82 -9.13 2.93 -11.17
CA GLU A 82 -8.15 3.36 -12.17
C GLU A 82 -6.81 3.77 -11.56
N LEU A 83 -6.80 4.37 -10.36
CA LEU A 83 -5.56 4.70 -9.67
C LEU A 83 -4.80 3.44 -9.25
N ALA A 84 -5.52 2.40 -8.83
CA ALA A 84 -4.92 1.14 -8.41
C ALA A 84 -4.20 0.41 -9.55
N ILE A 85 -4.51 0.70 -10.82
CA ILE A 85 -3.77 0.19 -11.99
C ILE A 85 -2.28 0.56 -11.92
N LEU A 86 -1.96 1.77 -11.43
CA LEU A 86 -0.58 2.23 -11.26
C LEU A 86 0.20 1.39 -10.23
N ALA A 87 -0.51 0.82 -9.25
CA ALA A 87 0.08 -0.02 -8.23
C ALA A 87 0.25 -1.49 -8.69
N VAL A 88 -0.51 -1.96 -9.69
CA VAL A 88 -0.48 -3.36 -10.19
C VAL A 88 0.94 -3.79 -10.57
N ASN A 89 1.65 -2.95 -11.32
CA ASN A 89 3.02 -3.26 -11.78
C ASN A 89 4.00 -3.41 -10.61
N THR A 90 3.82 -2.62 -9.57
CA THR A 90 4.70 -2.66 -8.39
C THR A 90 4.32 -3.82 -7.48
N PHE A 91 3.03 -4.15 -7.33
CA PHE A 91 2.63 -5.41 -6.67
C PHE A 91 3.20 -6.63 -7.39
N ARG A 92 3.16 -6.65 -8.73
CA ARG A 92 3.78 -7.74 -9.52
C ARG A 92 5.26 -7.87 -9.23
N LYS A 93 6.00 -6.76 -9.11
CA LYS A 93 7.40 -6.78 -8.67
C LYS A 93 7.55 -7.33 -7.26
N ASP A 94 6.73 -6.87 -6.31
CA ASP A 94 6.76 -7.31 -4.92
C ASP A 94 6.42 -8.81 -4.76
N THR A 95 5.62 -9.42 -5.66
CA THR A 95 5.42 -10.89 -5.67
C THR A 95 6.67 -11.70 -6.00
N MET A 96 7.70 -11.05 -6.57
CA MET A 96 8.99 -11.65 -6.92
C MET A 96 10.12 -11.15 -5.99
N ASP A 97 9.81 -10.42 -4.93
CA ASP A 97 10.80 -9.88 -3.99
C ASP A 97 11.57 -11.01 -3.28
N PRO A 98 12.89 -10.87 -3.02
CA PRO A 98 13.65 -11.87 -2.28
C PRO A 98 13.07 -12.15 -0.87
N ASN A 99 12.46 -11.15 -0.24
CA ASN A 99 11.86 -11.26 1.08
C ASN A 99 10.50 -12.00 1.02
N PRO A 100 10.35 -13.18 1.66
CA PRO A 100 9.10 -13.94 1.66
C PRO A 100 7.90 -13.15 2.23
N LEU A 101 8.14 -12.24 3.18
CA LEU A 101 7.11 -11.39 3.78
C LEU A 101 6.48 -10.44 2.76
N ILE A 102 7.32 -9.79 1.96
CA ILE A 102 6.87 -8.84 0.93
C ILE A 102 6.07 -9.59 -0.13
N ARG A 103 6.53 -10.78 -0.54
CA ARG A 103 5.80 -11.64 -1.48
C ARG A 103 4.41 -12.01 -0.97
N ALA A 104 4.32 -12.53 0.25
CA ALA A 104 3.04 -12.95 0.84
C ALA A 104 2.08 -11.76 0.98
N LEU A 105 2.59 -10.61 1.43
CA LEU A 105 1.82 -9.39 1.59
C LEU A 105 1.27 -8.89 0.24
N ALA A 106 2.09 -8.90 -0.81
CA ALA A 106 1.69 -8.47 -2.15
C ALA A 106 0.56 -9.35 -2.71
N VAL A 107 0.72 -10.68 -2.62
CA VAL A 107 -0.30 -11.62 -3.10
C VAL A 107 -1.62 -11.45 -2.35
N ARG A 108 -1.58 -11.29 -1.03
CA ARG A 108 -2.79 -11.05 -0.23
C ARG A 108 -3.49 -9.76 -0.63
N THR A 109 -2.73 -8.67 -0.75
CA THR A 109 -3.29 -7.36 -1.12
C THR A 109 -3.89 -7.37 -2.52
N MET A 110 -3.24 -8.00 -3.49
CA MET A 110 -3.81 -8.17 -4.83
C MET A 110 -5.12 -8.97 -4.79
N GLY A 111 -5.21 -10.02 -3.97
CA GLY A 111 -6.45 -10.79 -3.79
C GLY A 111 -7.59 -10.00 -3.15
N SER A 112 -7.27 -9.05 -2.27
CA SER A 112 -8.26 -8.16 -1.64
C SER A 112 -8.78 -7.06 -2.57
N ILE A 113 -8.03 -6.72 -3.62
CA ILE A 113 -8.42 -5.73 -4.62
C ILE A 113 -9.13 -6.47 -5.76
N LYS A 114 -10.47 -6.41 -5.81
CA LYS A 114 -11.32 -7.03 -6.84
C LYS A 114 -11.23 -6.34 -8.21
N LEU A 115 -10.01 -6.13 -8.71
CA LEU A 115 -9.75 -5.66 -10.06
C LEU A 115 -9.55 -6.88 -10.96
N GLU A 116 -10.23 -6.88 -12.11
CA GLU A 116 -10.11 -7.94 -13.11
C GLU A 116 -8.64 -8.13 -13.55
N GLN A 117 -7.92 -7.02 -13.71
CA GLN A 117 -6.48 -6.99 -14.01
C GLN A 117 -5.60 -7.57 -12.87
N MET A 118 -6.00 -7.45 -11.61
CA MET A 118 -5.30 -8.10 -10.49
C MET A 118 -5.54 -9.61 -10.49
N THR A 119 -6.79 -10.01 -10.73
CA THR A 119 -7.24 -11.41 -10.74
C THR A 119 -6.56 -12.21 -11.85
N GLU A 120 -6.38 -11.60 -13.03
CA GLU A 120 -5.68 -12.24 -14.15
C GLU A 120 -4.21 -12.51 -13.83
N VAL A 121 -3.52 -11.60 -13.14
CA VAL A 121 -2.12 -11.76 -12.73
C VAL A 121 -1.98 -12.87 -11.67
N THR A 122 -2.88 -12.92 -10.69
CA THR A 122 -2.84 -13.95 -9.63
C THR A 122 -3.25 -15.34 -10.12
N ALA A 123 -4.21 -15.43 -11.05
CA ALA A 123 -4.74 -16.70 -11.55
C ALA A 123 -3.83 -17.38 -12.59
N LYS A 124 -3.24 -16.60 -13.52
CA LYS A 124 -2.43 -17.14 -14.64
C LYS A 124 -1.05 -17.62 -14.19
N HIS A 125 -0.43 -17.00 -13.19
CA HIS A 125 0.89 -17.45 -12.74
C HIS A 125 0.80 -18.60 -11.73
N ARG A 126 1.03 -19.83 -12.21
CA ARG A 126 1.30 -21.01 -11.36
C ARG A 126 2.37 -20.72 -10.30
N GLN A 127 3.36 -19.87 -10.61
CA GLN A 127 4.33 -19.39 -9.64
C GLN A 127 3.70 -18.60 -8.50
N VAL A 128 2.69 -17.75 -8.72
CA VAL A 128 2.11 -16.94 -7.64
C VAL A 128 1.37 -17.82 -6.62
N ARG A 129 0.65 -18.85 -7.06
CA ARG A 129 0.01 -19.84 -6.17
C ARG A 129 1.03 -20.70 -5.43
N LYS A 130 2.04 -21.21 -6.14
CA LYS A 130 3.12 -22.00 -5.54
C LYS A 130 3.93 -21.16 -4.55
N THR A 131 4.24 -19.90 -4.90
CA THR A 131 4.96 -18.95 -4.05
C THR A 131 4.12 -18.54 -2.85
N ALA A 132 2.80 -18.35 -2.99
CA ALA A 132 1.92 -18.10 -1.86
C ALA A 132 1.94 -19.28 -0.88
N ALA A 133 1.76 -20.51 -1.35
CA ALA A 133 1.82 -21.71 -0.52
C ALA A 133 3.21 -21.91 0.13
N ILE A 134 4.29 -21.75 -0.63
CA ILE A 134 5.67 -21.86 -0.11
C ILE A 134 5.99 -20.72 0.86
N CYS A 135 5.53 -19.49 0.60
CA CYS A 135 5.73 -18.37 1.50
C CYS A 135 5.00 -18.62 2.82
N ILE A 136 3.73 -19.03 2.78
CA ILE A 136 2.96 -19.35 3.99
C ILE A 136 3.67 -20.48 4.76
N ALA A 137 4.11 -21.55 4.09
CA ALA A 137 4.83 -22.65 4.71
C ALA A 137 6.15 -22.21 5.37
N LYS A 138 7.00 -21.46 4.65
CA LYS A 138 8.26 -20.92 5.22
C LYS A 138 8.02 -19.91 6.33
N PHE A 139 6.93 -19.16 6.25
CA PHE A 139 6.59 -18.18 7.28
C PHE A 139 6.14 -18.88 8.57
N PHE A 140 5.40 -19.98 8.44
CA PHE A 140 5.03 -20.87 9.54
C PHE A 140 6.26 -21.49 10.21
N GLU A 141 7.29 -21.84 9.45
CA GLU A 141 8.56 -22.36 9.99
C GLU A 141 9.38 -21.31 10.75
N ILE A 142 9.28 -20.02 10.40
CA ILE A 142 10.08 -18.94 11.00
C ILE A 142 9.40 -18.34 12.22
N SER A 143 8.09 -18.10 12.15
CA SER A 143 7.33 -17.47 13.23
C SER A 143 5.85 -17.86 13.11
N PRO A 144 5.46 -19.00 13.71
CA PRO A 144 4.08 -19.49 13.66
C PRO A 144 3.08 -18.46 14.21
N ASP A 145 3.42 -17.80 15.33
CA ASP A 145 2.56 -16.79 15.96
C ASP A 145 2.25 -15.60 15.04
N MET A 146 3.22 -15.20 14.21
CA MET A 146 3.03 -14.11 13.23
C MET A 146 2.19 -14.55 12.03
N VAL A 147 2.12 -15.84 11.73
CA VAL A 147 1.31 -16.37 10.63
C VAL A 147 -0.16 -16.38 11.03
N GLU A 148 -0.43 -16.76 12.28
CA GLU A 148 -1.76 -16.75 12.89
C GLU A 148 -2.24 -15.31 13.13
N ASP A 149 -1.41 -14.45 13.73
CA ASP A 149 -1.75 -13.04 14.02
C ASP A 149 -2.01 -12.22 12.75
N GLN A 150 -1.34 -12.57 11.64
CA GLN A 150 -1.57 -11.95 10.34
C GLN A 150 -2.69 -12.63 9.52
N GLY A 151 -3.31 -13.70 10.03
CA GLY A 151 -4.46 -14.39 9.43
C GLY A 151 -4.14 -15.17 8.17
N PHE A 152 -2.93 -15.72 8.04
CA PHE A 152 -2.51 -16.53 6.89
C PHE A 152 -2.98 -17.99 6.97
N VAL A 153 -3.30 -18.47 8.17
CA VAL A 153 -3.87 -19.79 8.47
C VAL A 153 -4.96 -19.58 9.54
N ALA A 154 -6.07 -20.33 9.44
CA ALA A 154 -7.20 -20.27 10.36
C ALA A 154 -7.15 -21.42 11.36
#